data_AF-A0A5C5VJS6-F1
#
_entry.id   AF-A0A5C5VJS6-F1
#
_cell.length_a   1.000
_cell.length_b   1.000
_cell.length_c   1.000
_cell.angle_alpha   90.00
_cell.angle_beta   90.00
_cell.angle_gamma   90.00
#
_symmetry.space_group_name_H-M   'P 1'
#
loop_
_entity.id
_entity.type
_entity.pdbx_description
1 polymer ?
#
loop_
_entity_poly.entity_id
_entity_poly.type
_entity_poly.pdbx_seq_one_letter_code
_entity_poly.pdbx_strand_id
1 'polypeptide(L)'
;MTEPTQDAQRTFQVEEEAKGGSGCLRGCLIALLVAVVLGVIAGVLIARNWRSLMAGGIAAVTEAGIDSSGLPPAEKEEVKAEFRRLTDGFQDGSISNEQLQRVMDGIVASPLFAALPVFVLDSGYIEVSGLSEEQKAAGRMAVQRFLQGVADGTIPPEKVEAVLAPVADRDADGGWKLREEVTDEQLSAALAAATAAADEAGVPAEVPGLDVSEEIRKLIDAGLAGE
;
A
#
# COMPACT_ATOMS: atom_id res chain seq x y z
N MET A 1 14.92 62.30 -64.57
CA MET A 1 13.73 63.04 -64.10
C MET A 1 13.65 62.85 -62.59
N THR A 2 13.82 63.97 -61.87
CA THR A 2 13.29 64.32 -60.54
C THR A 2 13.55 63.36 -59.35
N GLU A 3 14.60 63.67 -58.55
CA GLU A 3 14.55 64.36 -57.23
C GLU A 3 13.26 64.24 -56.34
N PRO A 4 13.34 64.48 -55.00
CA PRO A 4 13.79 63.53 -53.97
C PRO A 4 12.89 63.56 -52.68
N THR A 5 13.36 62.89 -51.61
CA THR A 5 13.19 63.22 -50.17
C THR A 5 11.79 63.44 -49.57
N GLN A 6 11.49 62.64 -48.54
CA GLN A 6 10.85 63.19 -47.34
C GLN A 6 11.42 62.55 -46.07
N ASP A 7 12.34 63.31 -45.46
CA ASP A 7 12.72 63.23 -44.07
C ASP A 7 11.49 63.39 -43.16
N ALA A 8 11.42 62.55 -42.12
CA ALA A 8 10.83 62.94 -40.84
C ALA A 8 11.36 62.01 -39.74
N GLN A 9 12.60 62.25 -39.32
CA GLN A 9 13.03 61.90 -37.97
C GLN A 9 12.09 62.60 -36.96
N ARG A 10 11.29 61.82 -36.24
CA ARG A 10 10.80 62.21 -34.91
C ARG A 10 11.51 61.37 -33.87
N THR A 11 12.63 61.92 -33.42
CA THR A 11 13.17 61.70 -32.08
C THR A 11 12.09 62.00 -31.05
N PHE A 12 11.48 60.96 -30.49
CA PHE A 12 10.98 61.00 -29.13
C PHE A 12 12.07 60.40 -28.24
N GLN A 13 12.94 61.27 -27.76
CA GLN A 13 13.75 60.97 -26.59
C GLN A 13 12.78 60.86 -25.41
N VAL A 14 12.61 59.64 -24.91
CA VAL A 14 12.14 59.45 -23.54
C VAL A 14 13.40 59.54 -22.68
N GLU A 15 13.57 60.67 -22.01
CA GLU A 15 14.51 60.78 -20.90
C GLU A 15 14.09 59.78 -19.82
N GLU A 16 14.83 58.68 -19.71
CA GLU A 16 14.80 57.80 -18.56
C GLU A 16 15.53 58.49 -17.41
N GLU A 17 14.80 59.21 -16.56
CA GLU A 17 15.31 59.65 -15.27
C GLU A 17 15.54 58.43 -14.36
N ALA A 18 16.81 58.06 -14.19
CA ALA A 18 17.25 57.15 -13.15
C ALA A 18 16.99 57.76 -11.76
N LYS A 19 15.87 57.38 -11.13
CA LYS A 19 15.59 57.65 -9.71
C LYS A 19 15.47 56.35 -8.90
N GLY A 20 16.47 56.13 -8.05
CA GLY A 20 16.28 55.55 -6.72
C GLY A 20 16.06 54.04 -6.63
N GLY A 21 17.11 53.25 -6.86
CA GLY A 21 17.17 51.84 -6.47
C GLY A 21 17.17 51.67 -4.94
N SER A 22 16.00 51.62 -4.32
CA SER A 22 15.85 51.15 -2.92
C SER A 22 14.44 50.64 -2.57
N GLY A 23 13.46 50.67 -3.50
CA GLY A 23 12.09 50.22 -3.27
C GLY A 23 11.84 48.72 -3.52
N CYS A 24 12.48 48.16 -4.55
CA CYS A 24 12.25 46.76 -4.95
C CYS A 24 12.82 45.76 -3.92
N LEU A 25 13.99 46.04 -3.35
CA LEU A 25 14.61 45.19 -2.31
C LEU A 25 13.78 45.17 -1.02
N ARG A 26 13.18 46.30 -0.62
CA ARG A 26 12.29 46.37 0.56
C ARG A 26 10.98 45.61 0.34
N GLY A 27 10.41 45.68 -0.87
CA GLY A 27 9.22 44.90 -1.23
C GLY A 27 9.49 43.39 -1.24
N CYS A 28 10.63 42.96 -1.77
CA CYS A 28 11.01 41.55 -1.82
C CYS A 28 11.28 40.97 -0.41
N LEU A 29 11.94 41.72 0.47
CA LEU A 29 12.18 41.31 1.87
C LEU A 29 10.87 41.11 2.66
N ILE A 30 9.88 41.99 2.47
CA ILE A 30 8.58 41.87 3.14
C ILE A 30 7.82 40.64 2.62
N ALA A 31 7.80 40.40 1.31
CA ALA A 31 7.17 39.22 0.73
C ALA A 31 7.82 37.91 1.20
N LEU A 32 9.14 37.88 1.29
CA LEU A 32 9.91 36.72 1.74
C LEU A 32 9.65 36.44 3.24
N LEU A 33 9.57 37.48 4.07
CA LEU A 33 9.24 37.34 5.49
C LEU A 33 7.81 36.82 5.69
N VAL A 34 6.83 37.31 4.93
CA VAL A 34 5.45 36.79 4.96
C VAL A 34 5.41 35.31 4.52
N ALA A 35 6.13 34.95 3.46
CA ALA A 35 6.23 33.56 3.00
C ALA A 35 6.84 32.64 4.05
N VAL A 36 7.89 33.08 4.76
CA VAL A 36 8.51 32.33 5.86
C VAL A 36 7.52 32.14 7.01
N VAL A 37 6.80 33.18 7.43
CA VAL A 37 5.81 33.09 8.50
C VAL A 37 4.68 32.12 8.13
N LEU A 38 4.16 32.21 6.90
CA LEU A 38 3.15 31.27 6.41
C LEU A 38 3.69 29.84 6.35
N GLY A 39 4.94 29.65 5.92
CA GLY A 39 5.61 28.34 5.92
C GLY A 39 5.77 27.74 7.32
N VAL A 40 6.12 28.56 8.31
CA VAL A 40 6.21 28.13 9.72
C VAL A 40 4.83 27.78 10.28
N ILE A 41 3.81 28.60 10.02
CA ILE A 41 2.43 28.32 10.46
C ILE A 41 1.93 27.02 9.81
N ALA A 42 2.11 26.87 8.50
CA ALA A 42 1.75 25.64 7.78
C ALA A 42 2.52 24.44 8.33
N GLY A 43 3.83 24.58 8.59
CA GLY A 43 4.67 23.54 9.18
C GLY A 43 4.21 23.14 10.59
N VAL A 44 3.82 24.09 11.43
CA VAL A 44 3.29 23.83 12.78
C VAL A 44 1.90 23.18 12.71
N LEU A 45 1.05 23.60 11.78
CA LEU A 45 -0.27 22.98 11.56
C LEU A 45 -0.12 21.54 11.04
N ILE A 46 0.77 21.32 10.08
CA ILE A 46 1.10 19.98 9.59
C ILE A 46 1.70 19.15 10.72
N ALA A 47 2.64 19.66 11.51
CA ALA A 47 3.24 18.94 12.63
C ALA A 47 2.23 18.62 13.75
N ARG A 48 1.29 19.54 14.02
CA ARG A 48 0.24 19.33 15.04
C ARG A 48 -0.86 18.38 14.58
N ASN A 49 -1.22 18.41 13.29
CA ASN A 49 -2.25 17.55 12.71
C ASN A 49 -1.67 16.37 11.93
N TRP A 50 -0.36 16.09 12.05
CA TRP A 50 0.29 15.04 11.26
C TRP A 50 -0.33 13.67 11.59
N ARG A 51 -0.74 13.45 12.84
CA ARG A 51 -1.45 12.24 13.27
C ARG A 51 -2.80 12.09 12.58
N SER A 52 -3.63 13.13 12.56
CA SER A 52 -4.93 13.08 11.88
C SER A 52 -4.80 13.00 10.35
N LEU A 53 -3.78 13.66 9.78
CA LEU A 53 -3.51 13.61 8.34
C LEU A 53 -2.99 12.23 7.89
N MET A 54 -2.09 11.62 8.66
CA MET A 54 -1.62 10.24 8.41
C MET A 54 -2.72 9.21 8.65
N ALA A 55 -3.46 9.31 9.76
CA ALA A 55 -4.54 8.38 10.08
C ALA A 55 -5.62 8.38 8.97
N GLY A 56 -6.04 9.56 8.51
CA GLY A 56 -6.99 9.67 7.41
C GLY A 56 -6.47 9.13 6.07
N GLY A 57 -5.17 9.31 5.78
CA GLY A 57 -4.54 8.78 4.57
C GLY A 57 -4.41 7.26 4.57
N ILE A 58 -3.93 6.68 5.68
CA ILE A 58 -3.79 5.23 5.86
C ILE A 58 -5.16 4.56 5.83
N ALA A 59 -6.14 5.10 6.56
CA ALA A 59 -7.50 4.55 6.60
C ALA A 59 -8.12 4.49 5.20
N ALA A 60 -8.03 5.57 4.40
CA ALA A 60 -8.62 5.59 3.07
C ALA A 60 -7.95 4.59 2.10
N VAL A 61 -6.62 4.44 2.15
CA VAL A 61 -5.88 3.48 1.31
C VAL A 61 -6.19 2.05 1.73
N THR A 62 -6.21 1.78 3.04
CA THR A 62 -6.50 0.45 3.57
C THR A 62 -7.96 0.06 3.31
N GLU A 63 -8.93 0.96 3.51
CA GLU A 63 -10.34 0.69 3.20
C GLU A 63 -10.54 0.36 1.71
N ALA A 64 -9.92 1.13 0.80
CA ALA A 64 -9.97 0.84 -0.63
C ALA A 64 -9.30 -0.49 -1.00
N GLY A 65 -8.17 -0.81 -0.36
CA GLY A 65 -7.49 -2.10 -0.50
C GLY A 65 -8.36 -3.28 -0.02
N ILE A 66 -9.03 -3.13 1.12
CA ILE A 66 -9.95 -4.14 1.65
C ILE A 66 -11.19 -4.26 0.75
N ASP A 67 -11.75 -3.15 0.28
CA ASP A 67 -12.94 -3.18 -0.58
C ASP A 67 -12.67 -3.83 -1.93
N SER A 68 -11.46 -3.66 -2.46
CA SER A 68 -11.01 -4.33 -3.69
C SER A 68 -10.55 -5.78 -3.46
N SER A 69 -10.38 -6.22 -2.21
CA SER A 69 -9.98 -7.60 -1.91
C SER A 69 -11.10 -8.61 -2.23
N GLY A 70 -10.71 -9.88 -2.40
CA GLY A 70 -11.65 -11.00 -2.56
C GLY A 70 -12.32 -11.45 -1.26
N LEU A 71 -12.15 -10.72 -0.14
CA LEU A 71 -12.70 -11.13 1.15
C LEU A 71 -14.24 -11.12 1.15
N PRO A 72 -14.89 -12.01 1.92
CA PRO A 72 -16.31 -11.93 2.21
C PRO A 72 -16.71 -10.56 2.79
N PRO A 73 -17.91 -10.04 2.47
CA PRO A 73 -18.33 -8.71 2.95
C PRO A 73 -18.30 -8.53 4.47
N ALA A 74 -18.63 -9.59 5.23
CA ALA A 74 -18.57 -9.54 6.69
C ALA A 74 -17.13 -9.37 7.19
N GLU A 75 -16.21 -10.15 6.62
CA GLU A 75 -14.80 -10.14 6.98
C GLU A 75 -14.12 -8.81 6.60
N LYS A 76 -14.52 -8.20 5.47
CA LYS A 76 -14.09 -6.84 5.11
C LYS A 76 -14.43 -5.82 6.20
N GLU A 77 -15.66 -5.84 6.70
CA GLU A 77 -16.08 -4.90 7.73
C GLU A 77 -15.38 -5.15 9.07
N GLU A 78 -15.10 -6.41 9.41
CA GLU A 78 -14.32 -6.76 10.60
C GLU A 78 -12.88 -6.29 10.50
N VAL A 79 -12.20 -6.53 9.37
CA VAL A 79 -10.84 -6.02 9.13
C VAL A 79 -10.81 -4.49 9.19
N LYS A 80 -11.79 -3.81 8.55
CA LYS A 80 -11.90 -2.34 8.63
C LYS A 80 -12.11 -1.86 10.07
N ALA A 81 -12.92 -2.55 10.85
CA ALA A 81 -13.15 -2.19 12.25
C ALA A 81 -11.86 -2.27 13.08
N GLU A 82 -11.05 -3.31 12.87
CA GLU A 82 -9.74 -3.45 13.53
C GLU A 82 -8.76 -2.36 13.11
N PHE A 83 -8.70 -2.01 11.82
CA PHE A 83 -7.88 -0.89 11.35
C PHE A 83 -8.36 0.45 11.87
N ARG A 84 -9.68 0.69 11.92
CA ARG A 84 -10.25 1.92 12.50
C ARG A 84 -9.89 2.05 13.97
N ARG A 85 -9.98 0.96 14.74
CA ARG A 85 -9.54 0.93 16.15
C ARG A 85 -8.07 1.35 16.28
N LEU A 86 -7.20 0.85 15.41
CA LEU A 86 -5.78 1.23 15.38
C LEU A 86 -5.58 2.71 14.99
N THR A 87 -6.27 3.20 13.95
CA THR A 87 -6.10 4.58 13.47
C THR A 87 -6.71 5.60 14.42
N ASP A 88 -7.88 5.31 14.99
CA ASP A 88 -8.57 6.18 15.96
C ASP A 88 -7.73 6.28 17.23
N GLY A 89 -7.22 5.14 17.73
CA GLY A 89 -6.34 5.13 18.90
C GLY A 89 -5.02 5.85 18.65
N PHE A 90 -4.47 5.82 17.43
CA PHE A 90 -3.31 6.62 17.09
C PHE A 90 -3.63 8.12 17.01
N GLN A 91 -4.80 8.47 16.46
CA GLN A 91 -5.24 9.85 16.29
C GLN A 91 -5.53 10.53 17.63
N ASP A 92 -6.18 9.82 18.56
CA ASP A 92 -6.49 10.34 19.90
C ASP A 92 -5.30 10.27 20.87
N GLY A 93 -4.23 9.58 20.49
CA GLY A 93 -2.99 9.45 21.24
C GLY A 93 -3.02 8.35 22.31
N SER A 94 -4.05 7.51 22.35
CA SER A 94 -4.10 6.30 23.18
C SER A 94 -3.14 5.20 22.69
N ILE A 95 -2.78 5.23 21.41
CA ILE A 95 -1.73 4.41 20.79
C ILE A 95 -0.53 5.30 20.50
N SER A 96 0.59 4.98 21.14
CA SER A 96 1.87 5.67 20.94
C SER A 96 2.45 5.39 19.55
N ASN A 97 3.43 6.21 19.14
CA ASN A 97 4.15 5.98 17.88
C ASN A 97 4.88 4.62 17.93
N GLU A 98 5.42 4.26 19.10
CA GLU A 98 6.14 3.01 19.34
C GLU A 98 5.21 1.80 19.24
N GLN A 99 3.99 1.89 19.80
CA GLN A 99 2.97 0.85 19.65
C GLN A 99 2.54 0.69 18.19
N LEU A 100 2.25 1.80 17.49
CA LEU A 100 1.90 1.75 16.07
C LEU A 100 3.04 1.12 15.25
N GLN A 101 4.28 1.51 15.49
CA GLN A 101 5.44 0.93 14.81
C GLN A 101 5.53 -0.58 15.06
N ARG A 102 5.37 -1.05 16.30
CA ARG A 102 5.38 -2.49 16.61
C ARG A 102 4.26 -3.26 15.91
N VAL A 103 3.06 -2.67 15.82
CA VAL A 103 1.96 -3.27 15.05
C VAL A 103 2.37 -3.39 13.57
N MET A 104 2.90 -2.33 12.97
CA MET A 104 3.34 -2.34 11.57
C MET A 104 4.48 -3.35 11.33
N ASP A 105 5.47 -3.39 12.21
CA ASP A 105 6.58 -4.34 12.14
C ASP A 105 6.06 -5.79 12.28
N GLY A 106 5.11 -6.03 13.17
CA GLY A 106 4.46 -7.32 13.35
C GLY A 106 3.67 -7.75 12.12
N ILE A 107 2.95 -6.83 11.46
CA ILE A 107 2.25 -7.11 10.20
C ILE A 107 3.25 -7.46 9.10
N VAL A 108 4.30 -6.66 8.90
CA VAL A 108 5.29 -6.90 7.83
C VAL A 108 6.09 -8.18 8.08
N ALA A 109 6.40 -8.50 9.33
CA ALA A 109 7.07 -9.74 9.72
C ALA A 109 6.15 -10.96 9.74
N SER A 110 4.83 -10.76 9.60
CA SER A 110 3.86 -11.86 9.65
C SER A 110 4.04 -12.80 8.45
N PRO A 111 4.04 -14.13 8.68
CA PRO A 111 4.01 -15.12 7.59
C PRO A 111 2.85 -14.89 6.61
N LEU A 112 1.70 -14.38 7.10
CA LEU A 112 0.55 -14.06 6.25
C LEU A 112 0.83 -12.92 5.28
N PHE A 113 1.63 -11.93 5.67
CA PHE A 113 2.02 -10.84 4.77
C PHE A 113 2.83 -11.37 3.59
N ALA A 114 3.79 -12.26 3.86
CA ALA A 114 4.56 -12.93 2.81
C ALA A 114 3.69 -13.81 1.89
N ALA A 115 2.58 -14.34 2.40
CA ALA A 115 1.63 -15.16 1.66
C ALA A 115 0.51 -14.37 0.97
N LEU A 116 0.45 -13.03 1.07
CA LEU A 116 -0.55 -12.21 0.38
C LEU A 116 -0.70 -12.52 -1.12
N PRO A 117 0.38 -12.73 -1.90
CA PRO A 117 0.24 -13.07 -3.32
C PRO A 117 -0.46 -14.43 -3.54
N VAL A 118 -0.42 -15.34 -2.57
CA VAL A 118 -1.10 -16.64 -2.64
C VAL A 118 -2.61 -16.49 -2.51
N PHE A 119 -3.10 -15.52 -1.72
CA PHE A 119 -4.55 -15.21 -1.63
C PHE A 119 -5.14 -14.78 -2.97
N VAL A 120 -4.32 -14.12 -3.81
CA VAL A 120 -4.75 -13.62 -5.12
C VAL A 120 -4.86 -14.76 -6.15
N LEU A 121 -4.32 -15.96 -5.86
CA LEU A 121 -4.40 -17.07 -6.80
C LEU A 121 -5.83 -17.48 -7.13
N ASP A 122 -6.74 -17.41 -6.15
CA ASP A 122 -8.13 -17.83 -6.37
C ASP A 122 -8.85 -16.94 -7.40
N SER A 123 -9.04 -15.67 -7.07
CA SER A 123 -9.74 -14.72 -7.94
C SER A 123 -8.92 -14.31 -9.17
N GLY A 124 -7.59 -14.30 -9.06
CA GLY A 124 -6.70 -13.87 -10.14
C GLY A 124 -6.44 -14.94 -11.20
N TYR A 125 -6.43 -16.23 -10.82
CA TYR A 125 -6.06 -17.31 -11.73
C TYR A 125 -6.99 -18.51 -11.68
N ILE A 126 -7.38 -19.03 -10.51
CA ILE A 126 -8.22 -20.24 -10.42
C ILE A 126 -9.59 -19.99 -11.04
N GLU A 127 -10.26 -18.91 -10.67
CA GLU A 127 -11.61 -18.59 -11.13
C GLU A 127 -11.68 -18.48 -12.66
N VAL A 128 -10.70 -17.80 -13.25
CA VAL A 128 -10.63 -17.49 -14.70
C VAL A 128 -9.89 -18.53 -15.55
N SER A 129 -9.27 -19.54 -14.93
CA SER A 129 -8.52 -20.60 -15.63
C SER A 129 -9.40 -21.53 -16.47
N GLY A 130 -8.75 -22.28 -17.37
CA GLY A 130 -9.35 -23.36 -18.16
C GLY A 130 -9.54 -24.68 -17.40
N LEU A 131 -9.19 -24.72 -16.11
CA LEU A 131 -9.35 -25.89 -15.25
C LEU A 131 -10.83 -26.31 -15.12
N SER A 132 -11.06 -27.61 -14.90
CA SER A 132 -12.41 -28.11 -14.58
C SER A 132 -12.89 -27.59 -13.22
N GLU A 133 -14.20 -27.58 -12.99
CA GLU A 133 -14.77 -27.16 -11.70
C GLU A 133 -14.25 -27.99 -10.52
N GLU A 134 -13.99 -29.28 -10.74
CA GLU A 134 -13.40 -30.19 -9.76
C GLU A 134 -11.96 -29.79 -9.45
N GLN A 135 -11.17 -29.45 -10.47
CA GLN A 135 -9.79 -28.95 -10.31
C GLN A 135 -9.77 -27.58 -9.62
N LYS A 136 -10.71 -26.69 -9.93
CA LYS A 136 -10.85 -25.38 -9.26
C LYS A 136 -11.22 -25.54 -7.79
N ALA A 137 -12.15 -26.43 -7.46
CA ALA A 137 -12.51 -26.73 -6.08
C ALA A 137 -11.32 -27.31 -5.29
N ALA A 138 -10.60 -28.27 -5.87
CA ALA A 138 -9.39 -28.82 -5.27
C ALA A 138 -8.29 -27.75 -5.11
N GLY A 139 -8.12 -26.88 -6.10
CA GLY A 139 -7.16 -25.77 -6.06
C GLY A 139 -7.47 -24.78 -4.94
N ARG A 140 -8.73 -24.38 -4.78
CA ARG A 140 -9.17 -23.52 -3.67
C ARG A 140 -8.88 -24.15 -2.32
N MET A 141 -9.18 -25.43 -2.16
CA MET A 141 -8.85 -26.15 -0.92
C MET A 141 -7.33 -26.23 -0.68
N ALA A 142 -6.53 -26.44 -1.72
CA ALA A 142 -5.07 -26.44 -1.62
C ALA A 142 -4.52 -25.09 -1.13
N VAL A 143 -5.01 -23.98 -1.72
CA VAL A 143 -4.66 -22.61 -1.29
C VAL A 143 -5.08 -22.37 0.15
N GLN A 144 -6.31 -22.74 0.52
CA GLN A 144 -6.84 -22.54 1.87
C GLN A 144 -6.03 -23.31 2.94
N ARG A 145 -5.72 -24.59 2.68
CA ARG A 145 -4.88 -25.40 3.57
C ARG A 145 -3.47 -24.84 3.69
N PHE A 146 -2.89 -24.39 2.58
CA PHE A 146 -1.58 -23.77 2.58
C PHE A 146 -1.56 -22.48 3.44
N LEU A 147 -2.54 -21.60 3.24
CA LEU A 147 -2.66 -20.35 4.00
C LEU A 147 -2.89 -20.61 5.50
N GLN A 148 -3.72 -21.60 5.85
CA GLN A 148 -3.88 -22.02 7.23
C GLN A 148 -2.56 -22.52 7.84
N GLY A 149 -1.82 -23.36 7.11
CA GLY A 149 -0.51 -23.85 7.58
C GLY A 149 0.51 -22.73 7.77
N VAL A 150 0.48 -21.69 6.92
CA VAL A 150 1.31 -20.48 7.07
C VAL A 150 0.87 -19.67 8.29
N ALA A 151 -0.43 -19.46 8.49
CA ALA A 151 -0.99 -18.76 9.65
C ALA A 151 -0.60 -19.44 10.97
N ASP A 152 -0.72 -20.77 11.01
CA ASP A 152 -0.35 -21.60 12.17
C ASP A 152 1.17 -21.74 12.36
N GLY A 153 1.98 -21.21 11.44
CA GLY A 153 3.44 -21.32 11.46
C GLY A 153 3.98 -22.73 11.21
N THR A 154 3.14 -23.66 10.74
CA THR A 154 3.53 -25.04 10.41
C THR A 154 4.16 -25.16 9.02
N ILE A 155 3.81 -24.24 8.12
CA ILE A 155 4.44 -24.09 6.81
C ILE A 155 5.39 -22.90 6.86
N PRO A 156 6.70 -23.12 6.65
CA PRO A 156 7.68 -22.04 6.76
C PRO A 156 7.71 -21.18 5.49
N PRO A 157 8.21 -19.94 5.56
CA PRO A 157 8.17 -18.97 4.45
C PRO A 157 8.81 -19.45 3.14
N GLU A 158 9.81 -20.34 3.20
CA GLU A 158 10.48 -20.88 2.01
C GLU A 158 9.52 -21.68 1.12
N LYS A 159 8.46 -22.26 1.69
CA LYS A 159 7.43 -22.97 0.91
C LYS A 159 6.54 -21.99 0.15
N VAL A 160 6.37 -20.75 0.62
CA VAL A 160 5.63 -19.70 -0.11
C VAL A 160 6.32 -19.39 -1.43
N GLU A 161 7.65 -19.35 -1.44
CA GLU A 161 8.41 -19.16 -2.68
C GLU A 161 8.22 -20.29 -3.68
N ALA A 162 8.22 -21.54 -3.21
CA ALA A 162 7.96 -22.70 -4.07
C ALA A 162 6.55 -22.66 -4.70
N VAL A 163 5.55 -22.17 -3.96
CA VAL A 163 4.18 -22.01 -4.45
C VAL A 163 4.07 -20.88 -5.49
N LEU A 164 4.77 -19.76 -5.28
CA LEU A 164 4.65 -18.58 -6.15
C LEU A 164 5.52 -18.62 -7.39
N ALA A 165 6.70 -19.27 -7.35
CA ALA A 165 7.64 -19.31 -8.47
C ALA A 165 7.04 -19.73 -9.84
N PRO A 166 6.05 -20.64 -9.93
CA PRO A 166 5.41 -20.97 -11.19
C PRO A 166 4.57 -19.84 -11.80
N VAL A 167 4.05 -18.91 -10.99
CA VAL A 167 3.02 -17.91 -11.37
C VAL A 167 3.44 -16.46 -11.12
N ALA A 168 4.61 -16.25 -10.52
CA ALA A 168 5.13 -14.94 -10.15
C ALA A 168 6.64 -14.85 -10.39
N ASP A 169 7.10 -13.63 -10.60
CA ASP A 169 8.52 -13.29 -10.70
C ASP A 169 8.90 -12.34 -9.55
N ARG A 170 10.21 -12.25 -9.25
CA ARG A 170 10.73 -11.24 -8.32
C ARG A 170 10.93 -9.92 -9.06
N ASP A 171 10.50 -8.81 -8.46
CA ASP A 171 10.79 -7.47 -8.97
C ASP A 171 12.18 -6.96 -8.53
N ALA A 172 12.51 -5.71 -8.88
CA ALA A 172 13.80 -5.10 -8.57
C ALA A 172 14.05 -4.91 -7.06
N ASP A 173 12.99 -4.86 -6.26
CA ASP A 173 13.03 -4.70 -4.81
C ASP A 173 12.93 -6.05 -4.07
N GLY A 174 12.87 -7.16 -4.82
CA GLY A 174 12.70 -8.51 -4.28
C GLY A 174 11.25 -8.85 -3.91
N GLY A 175 10.29 -7.98 -4.23
CA GLY A 175 8.86 -8.23 -4.09
C GLY A 175 8.35 -9.27 -5.09
N TRP A 176 7.21 -9.86 -4.80
CA TRP A 176 6.52 -10.74 -5.75
C TRP A 176 5.68 -9.92 -6.72
N LYS A 177 5.95 -10.11 -8.01
CA LYS A 177 5.10 -9.63 -9.10
C LYS A 177 4.43 -10.81 -9.77
N LEU A 178 3.12 -10.94 -9.55
CA LEU A 178 2.31 -11.94 -10.23
C LEU A 178 2.33 -11.71 -11.76
N ARG A 179 2.42 -12.79 -12.54
CA ARG A 179 2.48 -12.70 -14.01
C ARG A 179 1.11 -12.32 -14.57
N GLU A 180 1.09 -11.45 -15.57
CA GLU A 180 -0.17 -11.06 -16.21
C GLU A 180 -0.87 -12.25 -16.88
N GLU A 181 -0.09 -13.14 -17.48
CA GLU A 181 -0.57 -14.37 -18.12
C GLU A 181 0.04 -15.59 -17.41
N VAL A 182 -0.83 -16.45 -16.90
CA VAL A 182 -0.47 -17.73 -16.27
C VAL A 182 -1.19 -18.85 -17.01
N THR A 183 -0.43 -19.83 -17.47
CA THR A 183 -0.97 -21.03 -18.13
C THR A 183 -1.59 -22.00 -17.12
N ASP A 184 -2.52 -22.84 -17.56
CA ASP A 184 -3.13 -23.87 -16.70
C ASP A 184 -2.07 -24.82 -16.14
N GLU A 185 -1.00 -25.10 -16.88
CA GLU A 185 0.13 -25.91 -16.40
C GLU A 185 0.89 -25.22 -15.26
N GLN A 186 1.17 -23.92 -15.38
CA GLN A 186 1.84 -23.14 -14.34
C GLN A 186 0.98 -23.02 -13.09
N LEU A 187 -0.31 -22.74 -13.25
CA LEU A 187 -1.25 -22.69 -12.15
C LEU A 187 -1.34 -24.06 -11.45
N SER A 188 -1.46 -25.14 -12.22
CA SER A 188 -1.49 -26.50 -11.67
C SER A 188 -0.20 -26.83 -10.90
N ALA A 189 0.96 -26.36 -11.36
CA ALA A 189 2.22 -26.52 -10.65
C ALA A 189 2.24 -25.77 -9.31
N ALA A 190 1.73 -24.54 -9.25
CA ALA A 190 1.58 -23.79 -8.01
C ALA A 190 0.64 -24.47 -7.02
N LEU A 191 -0.53 -24.95 -7.49
CA LEU A 191 -1.50 -25.66 -6.66
C LEU A 191 -0.97 -27.00 -6.15
N ALA A 192 -0.20 -27.72 -6.97
CA ALA A 192 0.48 -28.94 -6.55
C ALA A 192 1.53 -28.66 -5.47
N ALA A 193 2.30 -27.57 -5.59
CA ALA A 193 3.25 -27.15 -4.57
C ALA A 193 2.55 -26.77 -3.25
N ALA A 194 1.43 -26.06 -3.32
CA ALA A 194 0.62 -25.70 -2.16
C ALA A 194 0.07 -26.94 -1.44
N THR A 195 -0.46 -27.89 -2.22
CA THR A 195 -0.94 -29.19 -1.71
C THR A 195 0.17 -29.96 -1.01
N ALA A 196 1.33 -30.09 -1.65
CA ALA A 196 2.47 -30.83 -1.09
C ALA A 196 2.98 -30.19 0.20
N ALA A 197 3.05 -28.86 0.27
CA ALA A 197 3.46 -28.15 1.48
C ALA A 197 2.46 -28.34 2.63
N ALA A 198 1.15 -28.29 2.34
CA ALA A 198 0.10 -28.55 3.32
C ALA A 198 0.11 -29.99 3.82
N ASP A 199 0.29 -30.96 2.92
CA ASP A 199 0.38 -32.39 3.25
C ASP A 199 1.61 -32.69 4.11
N GLU A 200 2.77 -32.11 3.77
CA GLU A 200 4.02 -32.25 4.52
C GLU A 200 3.92 -31.65 5.93
N ALA A 201 3.22 -30.52 6.08
CA ALA A 201 2.94 -29.89 7.36
C ALA A 201 1.82 -30.58 8.17
N GLY A 202 1.16 -31.60 7.60
CA GLY A 202 0.08 -32.32 8.25
C GLY A 202 -1.21 -31.50 8.43
N VAL A 203 -1.39 -30.45 7.61
CA VAL A 203 -2.63 -29.65 7.62
C VAL A 203 -3.78 -30.56 7.18
N PRO A 204 -4.92 -30.61 7.90
CA PRO A 204 -6.06 -31.45 7.52
C PRO A 204 -6.53 -31.24 6.08
N ALA A 205 -7.09 -32.29 5.46
CA ALA A 205 -7.58 -32.25 4.07
C ALA A 205 -8.73 -31.25 3.87
N GLU A 206 -9.50 -30.99 4.92
CA GLU A 206 -10.52 -29.96 4.99
C GLU A 206 -10.18 -29.06 6.18
N VAL A 207 -10.03 -27.77 5.91
CA VAL A 207 -9.82 -26.75 6.95
C VAL A 207 -11.00 -25.77 6.94
N PRO A 208 -11.34 -25.17 8.08
CA PRO A 208 -12.18 -23.98 8.10
C PRO A 208 -11.56 -22.87 7.22
N GLY A 209 -12.38 -21.95 6.71
CA GLY A 209 -11.87 -20.75 6.05
C GLY A 209 -10.91 -20.01 6.98
N LEU A 210 -9.76 -19.56 6.47
CA LEU A 210 -8.87 -18.71 7.24
C LEU A 210 -9.61 -17.40 7.53
N ASP A 211 -9.80 -17.07 8.81
CA ASP A 211 -10.37 -15.81 9.24
C ASP A 211 -9.25 -14.75 9.27
N VAL A 212 -9.08 -14.05 8.16
CA VAL A 212 -8.09 -12.98 8.00
C VAL A 212 -8.33 -11.85 8.99
N SER A 213 -9.59 -11.62 9.40
CA SER A 213 -9.92 -10.60 10.39
C SER A 213 -9.39 -10.98 11.78
N GLU A 214 -9.50 -12.25 12.17
CA GLU A 214 -8.97 -12.75 13.42
C GLU A 214 -7.44 -12.67 13.44
N GLU A 215 -6.80 -13.04 12.34
CA GLU A 215 -5.35 -12.97 12.21
C GLU A 215 -4.82 -11.54 12.27
N ILE A 216 -5.49 -10.59 11.61
CA ILE A 216 -5.14 -9.17 11.70
C ILE A 216 -5.37 -8.64 13.12
N ARG A 217 -6.47 -9.02 13.77
CA ARG A 217 -6.73 -8.67 15.18
C ARG A 217 -5.62 -9.16 16.10
N LYS A 218 -5.18 -10.41 15.95
CA LYS A 218 -4.05 -10.99 16.73
C LYS A 218 -2.78 -10.17 16.55
N LEU A 219 -2.44 -9.77 15.33
CA LEU A 219 -1.25 -8.96 15.04
C LEU A 219 -1.34 -7.56 15.66
N ILE A 220 -2.50 -6.91 15.57
CA ILE A 220 -2.73 -5.60 16.19
C ILE A 220 -2.64 -5.72 17.71
N ASP A 221 -3.36 -6.67 18.30
CA ASP A 221 -3.38 -6.88 19.75
C ASP A 221 -1.97 -7.18 20.29
N ALA A 222 -1.18 -8.00 19.59
CA ALA A 222 0.21 -8.28 19.94
C ALA A 222 1.10 -7.03 19.93
N GLY A 223 0.99 -6.18 18.89
CA GLY A 223 1.77 -4.93 18.81
C GLY A 223 1.35 -3.88 19.84
N LEU A 224 0.07 -3.85 20.21
CA LEU A 224 -0.47 -2.95 21.23
C LEU A 224 -0.13 -3.39 22.66
N ALA A 225 -0.16 -4.69 22.92
CA ALA A 225 0.10 -5.29 24.23
C ALA A 225 1.58 -5.25 24.65
N GLY A 226 2.50 -4.96 23.72
CA GLY A 226 3.92 -5.08 24.00
C GLY A 226 4.38 -4.28 25.22
N GLU A 227 5.03 -4.99 26.14
CA GLU A 227 6.10 -4.48 27.02
C GLU A 227 7.38 -4.23 26.23
#